data_AF-A0A6J4JWT4-F1
#
_entry.id   AF-A0A6J4JWT4-F1
#
_cell.length_a   1.000
_cell.length_b   1.000
_cell.length_c   1.000
_cell.angle_alpha   90.00
_cell.angle_beta   90.00
_cell.angle_gamma   90.00
#
_symmetry.space_group_name_H-M   'P 1'
#
loop_
_entity.id
_entity.type
_entity.pdbx_description
1 polymer ?
#
loop_
_entity_poly.entity_id
_entity_poly.type
_entity_poly.pdbx_seq_one_letter_code
_entity_poly.pdbx_strand_id
1 'polypeptide(L)'
;MPTVELDRPLGVRSVTHERAGSIGPRDEILEAEPMSYTILLPSSRRSAVRPSGRRRGFSMVELLTVLTIIGITTAIAFPKLRAAGQDADVRAAESALVASVSRTRAAAIQRGQPARLYFGGNQAWTAVVAANGDTTHVGSPTNLAGLFQVTAVVTPAENDYVQFDARGVGVPAAGAQGSAVRVDLTRSAGHAGRFCVTRYGRVLRGAVLAACGG
;
A
#
# COMPACT_ATOMS: atom_id res chain seq x y z
N MET A 1 -21.41 -18.67 51.12
CA MET A 1 -21.99 -19.71 50.24
C MET A 1 -23.06 -19.07 49.38
N PRO A 2 -23.25 -19.44 48.10
CA PRO A 2 -22.45 -20.37 47.25
C PRO A 2 -21.63 -19.59 46.17
N THR A 3 -20.40 -19.96 45.75
CA THR A 3 -19.81 -21.14 45.06
C THR A 3 -20.18 -21.34 43.59
N VAL A 4 -19.11 -21.30 42.75
CA VAL A 4 -18.82 -22.13 41.55
C VAL A 4 -19.67 -21.77 40.32
N GLU A 5 -19.12 -21.54 39.12
CA GLU A 5 -18.68 -22.63 38.24
C GLU A 5 -17.65 -22.27 37.16
N LEU A 6 -16.72 -23.21 37.01
CA LEU A 6 -15.60 -23.32 36.07
C LEU A 6 -16.05 -23.50 34.60
N ASP A 7 -15.16 -23.06 33.70
CA ASP A 7 -14.67 -23.81 32.55
C ASP A 7 -15.69 -24.34 31.50
N ARG A 8 -15.61 -23.79 30.28
CA ARG A 8 -15.21 -24.56 29.09
C ARG A 8 -15.13 -23.72 27.81
N PRO A 9 -14.14 -23.99 26.93
CA PRO A 9 -14.09 -23.52 25.56
C PRO A 9 -14.78 -24.50 24.59
N LEU A 10 -14.88 -24.07 23.32
CA LEU A 10 -15.13 -24.82 22.07
C LEU A 10 -16.46 -24.52 21.38
N GLY A 11 -16.36 -24.15 20.09
CA GLY A 11 -17.52 -24.09 19.20
C GLY A 11 -17.26 -23.41 17.85
N VAL A 12 -16.26 -23.87 17.09
CA VAL A 12 -16.16 -23.60 15.65
C VAL A 12 -17.43 -24.13 14.98
N ARG A 13 -18.26 -23.26 14.39
CA ARG A 13 -19.42 -23.69 13.60
C ARG A 13 -19.06 -23.64 12.11
N SER A 14 -19.08 -24.82 11.51
CA SER A 14 -18.88 -25.07 10.08
C SER A 14 -20.02 -24.50 9.24
N VAL A 15 -19.64 -23.99 8.07
CA VAL A 15 -20.54 -23.53 7.00
C VAL A 15 -21.15 -24.76 6.32
N THR A 16 -22.47 -24.86 6.30
CA THR A 16 -23.20 -25.82 5.47
C THR A 16 -23.73 -25.12 4.22
N HIS A 17 -23.27 -25.55 3.05
CA HIS A 17 -23.90 -25.22 1.78
C HIS A 17 -25.20 -26.01 1.64
N GLU A 18 -26.32 -25.31 1.59
CA GLU A 18 -27.62 -25.87 1.28
C GLU A 18 -27.79 -25.87 -0.24
N ARG A 19 -27.74 -27.04 -0.87
CA ARG A 19 -28.16 -27.25 -2.25
C ARG A 19 -28.95 -28.54 -2.31
N ALA A 20 -30.27 -28.42 -2.27
CA ALA A 20 -31.21 -29.52 -2.50
C ALA A 20 -32.29 -29.03 -3.46
N GLY A 21 -32.53 -29.83 -4.51
CA GLY A 21 -33.53 -29.56 -5.53
C GLY A 21 -33.37 -30.53 -6.70
N SER A 22 -33.54 -31.83 -6.40
CA SER A 22 -33.61 -32.93 -7.37
C SER A 22 -35.04 -33.47 -7.40
N ILE A 23 -35.33 -34.17 -8.51
CA ILE A 23 -36.37 -35.21 -8.72
C ILE A 23 -37.64 -34.74 -9.46
N GLY A 24 -37.71 -35.12 -10.74
CA GLY A 24 -38.97 -35.43 -11.43
C GLY A 24 -39.26 -36.94 -11.36
N PRO A 25 -40.53 -37.38 -11.30
CA PRO A 25 -40.90 -38.80 -11.29
C PRO A 25 -41.39 -39.27 -12.68
N ARG A 26 -40.90 -40.42 -13.16
CA ARG A 26 -41.45 -41.79 -13.03
C ARG A 26 -42.54 -42.06 -14.06
N ASP A 27 -42.27 -42.99 -14.96
CA ASP A 27 -43.11 -44.18 -15.22
C ASP A 27 -42.65 -44.87 -16.52
N GLU A 28 -41.81 -45.89 -16.39
CA GLU A 28 -41.85 -47.06 -17.29
C GLU A 28 -41.04 -48.21 -16.67
N ILE A 29 -41.75 -49.17 -16.09
CA ILE A 29 -41.22 -50.48 -15.71
C ILE A 29 -41.64 -51.41 -16.84
N LEU A 30 -40.72 -51.78 -17.72
CA LEU A 30 -40.91 -52.83 -18.72
C LEU A 30 -39.83 -53.89 -18.54
N GLU A 31 -40.31 -55.13 -18.48
CA GLU A 31 -39.58 -56.35 -18.14
C GLU A 31 -38.37 -56.60 -19.05
N ALA A 32 -37.24 -56.99 -18.46
CA ALA A 32 -36.10 -57.51 -19.19
C ALA A 32 -35.45 -58.65 -18.39
N GLU A 33 -35.50 -59.82 -19.02
CA GLU A 33 -34.91 -61.14 -18.74
C GLU A 33 -33.60 -61.18 -17.92
N PRO A 34 -33.31 -62.27 -17.18
CA PRO A 34 -32.05 -62.44 -16.46
C PRO A 34 -30.87 -62.49 -17.44
N MET A 35 -30.17 -61.35 -17.60
CA MET A 35 -28.90 -61.30 -18.30
C MET A 35 -27.88 -62.19 -17.58
N SER A 36 -27.64 -63.37 -18.15
CA SER A 36 -26.47 -64.19 -17.86
C SER A 36 -25.22 -63.45 -18.33
N TYR A 37 -24.57 -62.72 -17.43
CA TYR A 37 -23.25 -62.15 -17.72
C TYR A 37 -22.16 -63.14 -17.33
N THR A 38 -21.58 -63.79 -18.34
CA THR A 38 -20.32 -64.51 -18.20
C THR A 38 -19.21 -63.50 -17.98
N ILE A 39 -18.70 -63.41 -16.75
CA ILE A 39 -17.51 -62.62 -16.42
C ILE A 39 -16.31 -63.23 -17.16
N LEU A 40 -15.99 -62.68 -18.34
CA LEU A 40 -14.70 -62.89 -18.97
C LEU A 40 -13.67 -62.12 -18.14
N LEU A 41 -13.07 -62.80 -17.16
CA LEU A 41 -11.89 -62.30 -16.46
C LEU A 41 -10.85 -61.95 -17.54
N PRO A 42 -10.40 -60.69 -17.66
CA PRO A 42 -9.34 -60.37 -18.58
C PRO A 42 -8.12 -61.20 -18.19
N SER A 43 -7.63 -62.01 -19.13
CA SER A 43 -6.34 -62.67 -19.01
C SER A 43 -5.33 -61.63 -18.55
N SER A 44 -4.69 -61.88 -17.41
CA SER A 44 -3.68 -61.02 -16.82
C SER A 44 -2.53 -60.83 -17.81
N ARG A 45 -2.65 -59.82 -18.68
CA ARG A 45 -1.50 -59.27 -19.38
C ARG A 45 -0.62 -58.71 -18.29
N ARG A 46 0.47 -59.43 -18.00
CA ARG A 46 1.61 -58.88 -17.27
C ARG A 46 2.08 -57.69 -18.09
N SER A 47 1.55 -56.51 -17.78
CA SER A 47 2.16 -55.26 -18.20
C SER A 47 3.55 -55.29 -17.60
N ALA A 48 4.53 -55.49 -18.49
CA ALA A 48 5.94 -55.38 -18.18
C ALA A 48 6.13 -54.13 -17.32
N VAL A 49 6.73 -54.32 -16.15
CA VAL A 49 7.25 -53.22 -15.33
C VAL A 49 8.19 -52.46 -16.25
N ARG A 50 7.71 -51.32 -16.79
CA ARG A 50 8.58 -50.37 -17.46
C ARG A 50 9.68 -50.05 -16.46
N PRO A 51 10.98 -50.17 -16.83
CA PRO A 51 12.04 -49.85 -15.89
C PRO A 51 11.73 -48.46 -15.35
N SER A 52 11.62 -48.36 -14.03
CA SER A 52 11.48 -47.08 -13.35
C SER A 52 12.65 -46.24 -13.85
N GLY A 53 12.35 -45.22 -14.65
CA GLY A 53 13.37 -44.32 -15.17
C GLY A 53 14.20 -43.88 -13.97
N ARG A 54 15.49 -44.27 -13.95
CA ARG A 54 16.41 -44.00 -12.85
C ARG A 54 16.19 -42.55 -12.44
N ARG A 55 15.66 -42.32 -11.23
CA ARG A 55 15.46 -40.96 -10.70
C ARG A 55 16.85 -40.34 -10.67
N ARG A 56 17.17 -39.53 -11.68
CA ARG A 56 18.44 -38.82 -11.77
C ARG A 56 18.37 -37.75 -10.69
N GLY A 57 19.12 -37.96 -9.60
CA GLY A 57 19.38 -36.89 -8.64
C GLY A 57 20.19 -35.79 -9.32
N PHE A 58 20.04 -34.55 -8.84
CA PHE A 58 20.88 -33.44 -9.29
C PHE A 58 22.34 -33.72 -8.96
N SER A 59 23.23 -33.47 -9.91
CA SER A 59 24.68 -33.55 -9.67
C SER A 59 25.14 -32.41 -8.77
N MET A 60 26.22 -32.60 -8.00
CA MET A 60 26.87 -31.53 -7.23
C MET A 60 27.24 -30.32 -8.13
N VAL A 61 27.71 -30.59 -9.34
CA VAL A 61 28.04 -29.53 -10.32
C VAL A 61 26.79 -28.78 -10.76
N GLU A 62 25.66 -29.47 -10.87
CA GLU A 62 24.38 -28.90 -11.29
C GLU A 62 23.78 -27.99 -10.20
N LEU A 63 23.95 -28.36 -8.93
CA LEU A 63 23.61 -27.49 -7.82
C LEU A 63 24.50 -26.23 -7.81
N LEU A 64 25.81 -26.39 -8.05
CA LEU A 64 26.75 -25.28 -8.09
C LEU A 64 26.44 -24.31 -9.24
N THR A 65 26.07 -24.80 -10.42
CA THR A 65 25.68 -23.94 -11.55
C THR A 65 24.38 -23.20 -11.27
N VAL A 66 23.39 -23.83 -10.64
CA VAL A 66 22.14 -23.15 -10.26
C VAL A 66 22.40 -22.06 -9.22
N LEU A 67 23.18 -22.35 -8.18
CA LEU A 67 23.52 -21.38 -7.15
C LEU A 67 24.32 -20.20 -7.70
N THR A 68 25.26 -20.44 -8.63
CA THR A 68 26.00 -19.36 -9.30
C THR A 68 25.09 -18.50 -10.16
N ILE A 69 24.16 -19.09 -10.91
CA ILE A 69 23.16 -18.32 -11.69
C ILE A 69 22.27 -17.49 -10.75
N ILE A 70 21.77 -18.05 -9.65
CA ILE A 70 20.97 -17.32 -8.65
C ILE A 70 21.78 -16.17 -8.04
N GLY A 71 23.06 -16.41 -7.71
CA GLY A 71 23.96 -15.39 -7.16
C GLY A 71 24.14 -14.21 -8.13
N ILE A 72 24.46 -14.50 -9.40
CA ILE A 72 24.66 -13.47 -10.43
C ILE A 72 23.36 -12.70 -10.69
N THR A 73 22.23 -13.40 -10.84
CA THR A 73 20.94 -12.76 -11.09
C THR A 73 20.49 -11.89 -9.90
N THR A 74 20.67 -12.36 -8.67
CA THR A 74 20.33 -11.59 -7.46
C THR A 74 21.22 -10.35 -7.34
N ALA A 75 22.52 -10.45 -7.63
CA ALA A 75 23.44 -9.33 -7.59
C ALA A 75 23.02 -8.18 -8.53
N ILE A 76 22.41 -8.50 -9.68
CA ILE A 76 21.91 -7.51 -10.63
C ILE A 76 20.49 -7.04 -10.29
N ALA A 77 19.61 -7.95 -9.87
CA ALA A 77 18.19 -7.65 -9.63
C ALA A 77 17.97 -6.86 -8.33
N PHE A 78 18.69 -7.20 -7.26
CA PHE A 78 18.50 -6.61 -5.93
C PHE A 78 18.71 -5.08 -5.87
N PRO A 79 19.79 -4.48 -6.43
CA PRO A 79 19.94 -3.03 -6.40
C PRO A 79 18.82 -2.31 -7.17
N LYS A 80 18.33 -2.90 -8.28
CA LYS A 80 17.21 -2.35 -9.05
C LYS A 80 15.90 -2.38 -8.27
N LEU A 81 15.62 -3.47 -7.57
CA LEU A 81 14.44 -3.57 -6.70
C LEU A 81 14.49 -2.56 -5.55
N ARG A 82 15.67 -2.35 -4.95
CA ARG A 82 15.85 -1.32 -3.92
C ARG A 82 15.61 0.08 -4.46
N ALA A 83 16.16 0.43 -5.61
CA ALA A 83 15.93 1.74 -6.23
C ALA A 83 14.44 1.95 -6.58
N ALA A 84 13.77 0.93 -7.14
CA ALA A 84 12.35 1.00 -7.46
C ALA A 84 11.47 1.19 -6.22
N GLY A 85 11.78 0.49 -5.12
CA GLY A 85 11.11 0.71 -3.83
C GLY A 85 11.34 2.13 -3.30
N GLN A 86 12.56 2.64 -3.47
CA GLN A 86 12.87 4.00 -3.05
C GLN A 86 12.04 5.05 -3.77
N ASP A 87 11.93 4.94 -5.10
CA ASP A 87 11.10 5.82 -5.91
C ASP A 87 9.61 5.71 -5.56
N ALA A 88 9.14 4.50 -5.23
CA ALA A 88 7.76 4.28 -4.82
C ALA A 88 7.43 5.00 -3.51
N ASP A 89 8.31 4.94 -2.52
CA ASP A 89 8.08 5.62 -1.24
C ASP A 89 8.05 7.14 -1.41
N VAL A 90 8.93 7.71 -2.25
CA VAL A 90 8.94 9.16 -2.52
C VAL A 90 7.63 9.59 -3.17
N ARG A 91 7.14 8.85 -4.17
CA ARG A 91 5.84 9.13 -4.81
C ARG A 91 4.67 8.99 -3.82
N ALA A 92 4.75 8.04 -2.90
CA ALA A 92 3.75 7.87 -1.84
C ALA A 92 3.77 9.05 -0.86
N ALA A 93 4.96 9.51 -0.45
CA ALA A 93 5.13 10.71 0.37
C ALA A 93 4.56 11.95 -0.32
N GLU A 94 4.88 12.16 -1.60
CA GLU A 94 4.31 13.26 -2.39
C GLU A 94 2.77 13.21 -2.42
N SER A 95 2.20 12.02 -2.64
CA SER A 95 0.74 11.84 -2.67
C SER A 95 0.10 12.13 -1.31
N ALA A 96 0.73 11.71 -0.22
CA ALA A 96 0.29 12.04 1.14
C ALA A 96 0.38 13.54 1.43
N LEU A 97 1.39 14.24 0.90
CA LEU A 97 1.53 15.67 1.05
C LEU A 97 0.49 16.45 0.24
N VAL A 98 0.15 16.00 -0.96
CA VAL A 98 -1.00 16.53 -1.73
C VAL A 98 -2.28 16.41 -0.91
N ALA A 99 -2.51 15.26 -0.28
CA ALA A 99 -3.65 15.06 0.59
C ALA A 99 -3.61 16.03 1.80
N SER A 100 -2.45 16.21 2.43
CA SER A 100 -2.27 17.18 3.53
C SER A 100 -2.54 18.63 3.10
N VAL A 101 -2.10 19.04 1.91
CA VAL A 101 -2.41 20.36 1.35
C VAL A 101 -3.92 20.53 1.15
N SER A 102 -4.58 19.53 0.56
CA SER A 102 -6.03 19.55 0.36
C SER A 102 -6.80 19.59 1.69
N ARG A 103 -6.31 18.86 2.71
CA ARG A 103 -6.87 18.85 4.06
C ARG A 103 -6.74 20.21 4.73
N THR A 104 -5.57 20.83 4.65
CA THR A 104 -5.35 22.19 5.20
C THR A 104 -6.25 23.20 4.52
N ARG A 105 -6.37 23.16 3.20
CA ARG A 105 -7.27 24.05 2.46
C ARG A 105 -8.73 23.83 2.86
N ALA A 106 -9.17 22.58 2.96
CA ALA A 106 -10.52 22.23 3.40
C ALA A 106 -10.77 22.69 4.84
N ALA A 107 -9.81 22.52 5.74
CA ALA A 107 -9.91 22.98 7.12
C ALA A 107 -10.06 24.51 7.21
N ALA A 108 -9.35 25.26 6.38
CA ALA A 108 -9.47 26.72 6.33
C ALA A 108 -10.88 27.17 5.92
N ILE A 109 -11.42 26.53 4.87
CA ILE A 109 -12.76 26.81 4.36
C ILE A 109 -13.84 26.40 5.37
N GLN A 110 -13.74 25.18 5.91
CA GLN A 110 -14.75 24.62 6.80
C GLN A 110 -14.83 25.35 8.15
N ARG A 111 -13.69 25.80 8.68
CA ARG A 111 -13.63 26.52 9.96
C ARG A 111 -13.75 28.02 9.80
N GLY A 112 -13.74 28.55 8.58
CA GLY A 112 -13.76 30.00 8.33
C GLY A 112 -12.57 30.74 8.92
N GLN A 113 -11.44 30.04 9.13
CA GLN A 113 -10.23 30.55 9.78
C GLN A 113 -9.01 30.23 8.93
N PRO A 114 -7.92 31.01 8.99
CA PRO A 114 -6.68 30.64 8.33
C PRO A 114 -6.20 29.26 8.81
N ALA A 115 -5.72 28.43 7.89
CA ALA A 115 -5.12 27.14 8.23
C ALA A 115 -3.71 27.03 7.64
N ARG A 116 -2.82 26.38 8.40
CA ARG A 116 -1.41 26.18 8.08
C ARG A 116 -1.10 24.69 8.00
N LEU A 117 -0.38 24.30 6.95
CA LEU A 117 0.29 23.02 6.85
C LEU A 117 1.74 23.24 7.26
N TYR A 118 2.13 22.68 8.39
CA TYR A 118 3.50 22.69 8.87
C TYR A 118 4.26 21.46 8.40
N PHE A 119 5.55 21.63 8.22
CA PHE A 119 6.52 20.56 8.04
C PHE A 119 7.46 20.57 9.25
N GLY A 120 8.06 19.44 9.59
CA GLY A 120 9.00 19.43 10.71
C GLY A 120 9.72 18.10 10.78
N GLY A 121 10.97 18.08 10.33
CA GLY A 121 11.87 16.93 10.28
C GLY A 121 11.24 15.72 9.59
N ASN A 122 10.44 14.97 10.36
CA ASN A 122 9.87 13.69 10.01
C ASN A 122 8.35 13.72 9.81
N GLN A 123 7.67 14.86 10.00
CA GLN A 123 6.22 14.91 9.99
C GLN A 123 5.65 16.14 9.29
N ALA A 124 4.41 16.01 8.82
CA ALA A 124 3.61 17.12 8.33
C ALA A 124 2.27 17.15 9.06
N TRP A 125 1.82 18.33 9.50
CA TRP A 125 0.56 18.47 10.22
C TRP A 125 -0.20 19.74 9.86
N THR A 126 -1.53 19.64 9.91
CA THR A 126 -2.42 20.77 9.69
C THR A 126 -2.80 21.39 11.03
N ALA A 127 -2.83 22.72 11.10
CA ALA A 127 -3.45 23.44 12.20
C ALA A 127 -4.28 24.63 11.67
N VAL A 128 -5.34 24.99 12.37
CA VAL A 128 -6.01 26.29 12.16
C VAL A 128 -5.46 27.34 13.11
N VAL A 129 -5.50 28.59 12.68
CA VAL A 129 -4.97 29.74 13.41
C VAL A 129 -6.14 30.60 13.88
N ALA A 130 -6.27 30.75 15.20
CA ALA A 130 -7.26 31.62 15.80
C ALA A 130 -6.86 33.10 15.67
N ALA A 131 -7.79 34.02 15.91
CA ALA A 131 -7.56 35.47 15.77
C ALA A 131 -6.46 36.00 16.72
N ASN A 132 -6.27 35.35 17.86
CA ASN A 132 -5.20 35.65 18.83
C ASN A 132 -3.84 35.04 18.46
N GLY A 133 -3.75 34.29 17.35
CA GLY A 133 -2.52 33.65 16.88
C GLY A 133 -2.35 32.20 17.35
N ASP A 134 -3.20 31.70 18.25
CA ASP A 134 -3.13 30.32 18.73
C ASP A 134 -3.38 29.33 17.60
N THR A 135 -2.69 28.18 17.66
CA THR A 135 -2.85 27.12 16.67
C THR A 135 -3.50 25.88 17.26
N THR A 136 -4.46 25.30 16.54
CA THR A 136 -5.12 24.06 16.94
C THR A 136 -4.99 23.02 15.84
N HIS A 137 -4.46 21.86 16.17
CA HIS A 137 -4.25 20.76 15.22
C HIS A 137 -5.57 20.29 14.57
N VAL A 138 -5.48 19.89 13.30
CA VAL A 138 -6.59 19.33 12.53
C VAL A 138 -6.21 17.92 12.07
N GLY A 139 -6.81 16.93 12.72
CA GLY A 139 -6.49 15.52 12.49
C GLY A 139 -5.09 15.13 12.99
N SER A 140 -4.68 13.91 12.67
CA SER A 140 -3.38 13.37 13.08
C SER A 140 -2.25 13.84 12.16
N PRO A 141 -1.05 14.12 12.72
CA PRO A 141 0.16 14.34 11.93
C PRO A 141 0.47 13.14 11.02
N THR A 142 1.01 13.42 9.85
CA THR A 142 1.53 12.39 8.93
C THR A 142 3.00 12.16 9.22
N ASN A 143 3.37 10.96 9.65
CA ASN A 143 4.76 10.58 9.89
C ASN A 143 5.44 10.17 8.58
N LEU A 144 6.16 11.11 7.96
CA LEU A 144 6.84 10.93 6.68
C LEU A 144 8.01 9.93 6.77
N ALA A 145 8.78 9.99 7.86
CA ALA A 145 9.94 9.11 8.02
C ALA A 145 9.51 7.66 8.28
N GLY A 146 8.53 7.47 9.17
CA GLY A 146 8.00 6.15 9.51
C GLY A 146 7.27 5.48 8.35
N LEU A 147 6.43 6.24 7.62
CA LEU A 147 5.60 5.69 6.55
C LEU A 147 6.33 5.57 5.22
N PHE A 148 7.22 6.51 4.92
CA PHE A 148 7.81 6.66 3.58
C PHE A 148 9.34 6.78 3.58
N GLN A 149 10.01 6.69 4.74
CA GLN A 149 11.47 6.83 4.84
C GLN A 149 11.97 8.16 4.25
N VAL A 150 11.15 9.21 4.33
CA VAL A 150 11.41 10.55 3.78
C VAL A 150 11.26 11.61 4.88
N THR A 151 12.09 12.63 4.82
CA THR A 151 12.01 13.84 5.64
C THR A 151 11.68 15.05 4.75
N ALA A 152 10.95 16.01 5.30
CA ALA A 152 10.59 17.24 4.59
C ALA A 152 11.37 18.42 5.18
N VAL A 153 12.01 19.19 4.31
CA VAL A 153 12.76 20.39 4.65
C VAL A 153 12.16 21.53 3.84
N VAL A 154 11.80 22.63 4.51
CA VAL A 154 11.22 23.80 3.83
C VAL A 154 12.31 24.81 3.57
N THR A 155 12.34 25.36 2.35
CA THR A 155 13.35 26.34 1.94
C THR A 155 12.67 27.62 1.45
N PRO A 156 12.90 28.79 2.09
CA PRO A 156 13.74 29.00 3.28
C PRO A 156 13.10 28.47 4.57
N ALA A 157 13.92 28.05 5.54
CA ALA A 157 13.49 27.45 6.81
C ALA A 157 12.60 28.37 7.68
N GLU A 158 12.65 29.68 7.42
CA GLU A 158 11.83 30.68 8.10
C GLU A 158 10.33 30.59 7.74
N ASN A 159 10.00 29.94 6.62
CA ASN A 159 8.63 29.72 6.15
C ASN A 159 8.22 28.25 6.28
N ASP A 160 8.27 27.68 7.49
CA ASP A 160 8.01 26.26 7.75
C ASP A 160 6.54 25.82 7.53
N TYR A 161 5.71 26.66 6.90
CA TYR A 161 4.32 26.35 6.63
C TYR A 161 3.79 26.88 5.30
N VAL A 162 2.79 26.17 4.78
CA VAL A 162 1.89 26.64 3.73
C VAL A 162 0.60 27.15 4.38
N GLN A 163 0.19 28.38 4.10
CA GLN A 163 -1.03 28.96 4.68
C GLN A 163 -2.14 29.17 3.63
N PHE A 164 -3.36 28.84 4.01
CA PHE A 164 -4.60 29.19 3.30
C PHE A 164 -5.45 30.12 4.17
N ASP A 165 -6.08 31.12 3.54
CA ASP A 165 -7.10 31.94 4.19
C ASP A 165 -8.46 31.21 4.26
N ALA A 166 -9.45 31.83 4.92
CA ALA A 166 -10.80 31.28 5.07
C ALA A 166 -11.55 31.04 3.75
N ARG A 167 -11.05 31.58 2.63
CA ARG A 167 -11.60 31.38 1.27
C ARG A 167 -10.87 30.24 0.53
N GLY A 168 -9.91 29.60 1.18
CA GLY A 168 -9.07 28.56 0.58
C GLY A 168 -8.07 29.10 -0.44
N VAL A 169 -7.69 30.38 -0.33
CA VAL A 169 -6.64 30.98 -1.16
C VAL A 169 -5.35 31.01 -0.35
N GLY A 170 -4.28 30.54 -0.98
CA GLY A 170 -2.94 30.56 -0.44
C GLY A 170 -2.50 31.99 -0.19
N VAL A 171 -1.93 32.23 0.99
CA VAL A 171 -1.35 33.51 1.37
C VAL A 171 0.12 33.30 1.69
N PRO A 172 0.99 34.25 1.33
CA PRO A 172 2.40 34.14 1.68
C PRO A 172 2.54 34.03 3.20
N ALA A 173 3.48 33.21 3.65
CA ALA A 173 3.89 33.24 5.06
C ALA A 173 4.40 34.64 5.40
N ALA A 174 4.25 35.05 6.66
CA ALA A 174 4.62 36.40 7.09
C ALA A 174 6.12 36.65 6.79
N GLY A 175 6.42 37.66 5.96
CA GLY A 175 7.78 37.98 5.52
C GLY A 175 8.23 37.32 4.20
N ALA A 176 7.42 36.44 3.59
CA ALA A 176 7.73 35.82 2.30
C ALA A 176 7.36 36.73 1.11
N GLN A 177 8.27 36.90 0.15
CA GLN A 177 8.03 37.66 -1.08
C GLN A 177 7.20 36.90 -2.15
N GLY A 178 6.59 35.77 -1.80
CA GLY A 178 5.77 34.97 -2.70
C GLY A 178 4.83 34.02 -1.98
N SER A 179 3.70 33.70 -2.61
CA SER A 179 2.72 32.72 -2.07
C SER A 179 3.07 31.26 -2.38
N ALA A 180 4.17 31.01 -3.10
CA ALA A 180 4.62 29.67 -3.45
C ALA A 180 5.64 29.18 -2.42
N VAL A 181 5.29 28.15 -1.66
CA VAL A 181 6.21 27.51 -0.71
C VAL A 181 6.88 26.33 -1.40
N ARG A 182 8.22 26.26 -1.33
CA ARG A 182 9.02 25.14 -1.86
C ARG A 182 9.43 24.22 -0.72
N VAL A 183 9.23 22.92 -0.93
CA VAL A 183 9.56 21.89 0.05
C VAL A 183 10.44 20.86 -0.63
N ASP A 184 11.61 20.67 -0.03
CA ASP A 184 12.58 19.66 -0.40
C ASP A 184 12.29 18.38 0.40
N LEU A 185 12.18 17.26 -0.32
CA LEU A 185 12.10 15.93 0.26
C LEU A 185 13.50 15.33 0.26
N THR A 186 13.94 14.89 1.43
CA THR A 186 15.23 14.24 1.62
C THR A 186 15.04 12.82 2.11
N ARG A 187 15.95 11.93 1.73
CA ARG A 187 16.03 10.55 2.18
C ARG A 187 17.46 10.27 2.64
N SER A 188 17.68 9.18 3.37
CA SER A 188 19.02 8.76 3.83
C SER A 188 20.07 8.63 2.71
N ALA A 189 19.63 8.47 1.45
CA ALA A 189 20.49 8.41 0.27
C ALA A 189 20.74 9.77 -0.43
N GLY A 190 20.17 10.87 0.07
CA GLY A 190 20.31 12.22 -0.50
C GLY A 190 18.97 12.91 -0.79
N HIS A 191 18.98 13.84 -1.75
CA HIS A 191 17.76 14.54 -2.18
C HIS A 191 16.82 13.56 -2.90
N ALA A 192 15.58 13.49 -2.42
CA ALA A 192 14.57 12.55 -2.91
C ALA A 192 13.61 13.22 -3.92
N GLY A 193 13.32 14.50 -3.73
CA GLY A 193 12.45 15.24 -4.62
C GLY A 193 12.24 16.67 -4.16
N ARG A 194 11.58 17.47 -5.00
CA ARG A 194 11.15 18.82 -4.66
C ARG A 194 9.75 19.03 -5.19
N PHE A 195 8.91 19.63 -4.36
CA PHE A 195 7.61 20.08 -4.77
C PHE A 195 7.38 21.51 -4.30
N CYS A 196 6.32 22.10 -4.81
CA CYS A 196 5.89 23.41 -4.40
C CYS A 196 4.38 23.50 -4.42
N VAL A 197 3.84 24.36 -3.56
CA VAL A 197 2.39 24.57 -3.45
C VAL A 197 2.07 25.93 -4.01
N THR A 198 1.21 25.96 -5.03
CA THR A 198 0.70 27.21 -5.62
C THR A 198 -0.32 27.88 -4.70
N ARG A 199 -0.62 29.15 -5.01
CA ARG A 199 -1.67 29.91 -4.32
C ARG A 199 -3.03 29.21 -4.28
N TYR A 200 -3.38 28.40 -5.27
CA TYR A 200 -4.68 27.72 -5.29
C TYR A 200 -4.63 26.30 -4.70
N GLY A 201 -3.51 25.93 -4.06
CA GLY A 201 -3.33 24.62 -3.42
C GLY A 201 -2.98 23.49 -4.39
N ARG A 202 -2.66 23.81 -5.65
CA ARG A 202 -2.08 22.83 -6.58
C ARG A 202 -0.63 22.56 -6.21
N VAL A 203 -0.27 21.29 -6.10
CA VAL A 203 1.10 20.83 -5.89
C VAL A 203 1.78 20.61 -7.24
N LEU A 204 2.91 21.26 -7.48
CA LEU A 204 3.74 21.08 -8.68
C LEU A 204 5.05 20.37 -8.30
N ARG A 205 5.61 19.61 -9.25
CA ARG A 205 6.83 18.80 -9.09
C ARG A 205 7.56 18.67 -10.43
N GLY A 206 8.84 18.27 -10.38
CA GLY A 206 9.63 18.01 -11.59
C GLY A 206 9.70 19.22 -12.53
N ALA A 207 9.49 19.00 -13.84
CA ALA A 207 9.65 20.04 -14.86
C ALA A 207 8.72 21.26 -14.71
N VAL A 208 7.56 21.09 -14.07
CA VAL A 208 6.61 22.20 -13.85
C VAL A 208 6.89 22.99 -12.56
N LEU A 209 7.94 22.64 -11.82
CA LEU A 209 8.29 23.33 -10.58
C LEU A 209 8.66 24.81 -10.81
N ALA A 210 9.19 25.15 -11.99
CA ALA A 210 9.47 26.53 -12.38
C ALA A 210 8.20 27.42 -12.46
N ALA A 211 7.01 26.81 -12.60
CA ALA A 211 5.74 27.54 -12.60
C ALA A 211 5.23 27.89 -11.18
N CYS A 212 5.84 27.34 -10.13
CA CYS A 212 5.69 27.91 -8.79
C CYS A 212 6.57 29.15 -8.71
N GLY A 213 5.92 30.31 -8.91
CA GLY A 213 6.52 31.65 -8.98
C GLY A 213 7.88 31.80 -8.29
N GLY A 214 8.85 32.28 -9.07
CA GLY A 214 10.07 32.92 -8.57
C GLY A 214 9.73 34.26 -7.94
#